data_AF-A0A836W876-F1
#
_entry.id   AF-A0A836W876-F1
#
_cell.length_a   1.000
_cell.length_b   1.000
_cell.length_c   1.000
_cell.angle_alpha   90.00
_cell.angle_beta   90.00
_cell.angle_gamma   90.00
#
_symmetry.space_group_name_H-M   'P 1'
#
loop_
_entity.id
_entity.type
_entity.pdbx_description
1 polymer ?
#
loop_
_entity_poly.entity_id
_entity_poly.type
_entity_poly.pdbx_seq_one_letter_code
_entity_poly.pdbx_strand_id
1 'polypeptide(L)'
;VWIGWRAAESRLRPGRRAPSLGWRIAWYLAYWLALRGILDKTGLKRVKRAYTGGAMLGPDYVKYFHALGVNLKQIYGQTEIAGIAVVHPDDDVRLDTVGKPLPETEIRIAEDGEILLRSPAVMKGYYRNPEATRKTVDLEGWLHTGDVGELTRDGHLVIHDRAKEILVLSDGTRVAPQIVQNKLKFSPYIAEAAIIGHGRPYLVALLNIDYTTVSRWAERRGIPFSGYSDLSQKAEVLELLKREVARANSRLPERLRVRRFVSLFKEFHPDDGEMTRTRKLRRKVIEERYAGLIEAMYRGDREYELTVEMRLEDGRRVSITRMVAILDA
;
A
#
# COMPACT_ATOMS: atom_id res chain seq x y z
N VAL A 1 11.78 -19.34 -6.92
CA VAL A 1 11.53 -18.04 -6.25
C VAL A 1 12.64 -17.68 -5.26
N TRP A 2 13.04 -18.54 -4.32
CA TRP A 2 14.09 -18.24 -3.32
C TRP A 2 15.45 -17.78 -3.89
N ILE A 3 15.95 -18.45 -4.95
CA ILE A 3 17.17 -18.03 -5.67
C ILE A 3 17.03 -16.62 -6.26
N GLY A 4 15.85 -16.33 -6.81
CA GLY A 4 15.50 -14.99 -7.30
C GLY A 4 15.51 -13.94 -6.19
N TRP A 5 15.01 -14.28 -5.01
CA TRP A 5 15.02 -13.39 -3.84
C TRP A 5 16.45 -13.04 -3.40
N ARG A 6 17.36 -14.02 -3.32
CA ARG A 6 18.76 -13.79 -2.99
C ARG A 6 19.47 -12.93 -4.05
N ALA A 7 19.19 -13.18 -5.33
CA ALA A 7 19.74 -12.38 -6.42
C ALA A 7 19.22 -10.93 -6.39
N ALA A 8 17.92 -10.73 -6.12
CA ALA A 8 17.30 -9.41 -6.00
C ALA A 8 17.84 -8.63 -4.79
N GLU A 9 17.99 -9.27 -3.61
CA GLU A 9 18.60 -8.64 -2.43
C GLU A 9 20.00 -8.10 -2.71
N SER A 10 20.79 -8.81 -3.52
CA SER A 10 22.15 -8.42 -3.85
C SER A 10 22.18 -7.15 -4.72
N ARG A 11 21.21 -7.03 -5.64
CA ARG A 11 21.12 -5.93 -6.62
C ARG A 11 20.45 -4.67 -6.05
N LEU A 12 19.48 -4.84 -5.14
CA LEU A 12 18.64 -3.77 -4.62
C LEU A 12 19.19 -3.11 -3.34
N ARG A 13 20.29 -3.62 -2.76
CA ARG A 13 20.92 -3.03 -1.57
C ARG A 13 21.73 -1.77 -1.93
N PRO A 14 21.70 -0.74 -1.08
CA PRO A 14 22.64 0.39 -1.18
C PRO A 14 24.09 -0.11 -1.20
N GLY A 15 24.91 0.39 -2.12
CA GLY A 15 26.33 0.01 -2.25
C GLY A 15 26.65 -1.13 -3.22
N ARG A 16 25.68 -1.57 -4.06
CA ARG A 16 25.85 -2.44 -5.26
C ARG A 16 27.00 -3.44 -5.16
N ARG A 17 26.79 -4.59 -4.51
CA ARG A 17 27.65 -5.75 -4.77
C ARG A 17 27.04 -6.54 -5.92
N ALA A 18 27.73 -6.56 -7.06
CA ALA A 18 27.35 -7.45 -8.15
C ALA A 18 27.16 -8.87 -7.57
N PRO A 19 26.07 -9.59 -7.90
CA PRO A 19 25.89 -10.95 -7.42
C PRO A 19 27.13 -11.77 -7.81
N SER A 20 27.62 -12.60 -6.90
CA SER A 20 28.76 -13.48 -7.21
C SER A 20 28.48 -14.32 -8.47
N LEU A 21 29.53 -14.76 -9.15
CA LEU A 21 29.40 -15.53 -10.39
C LEU A 21 28.47 -16.74 -10.21
N GLY A 22 28.58 -17.44 -9.07
CA GLY A 22 27.68 -18.53 -8.71
C GLY A 22 26.21 -18.13 -8.64
N TRP A 23 25.89 -16.97 -8.03
CA TRP A 23 24.51 -16.46 -8.00
C TRP A 23 24.00 -16.03 -9.37
N ARG A 24 24.86 -15.53 -10.25
CA ARG A 24 24.49 -15.21 -11.64
C ARG A 24 24.13 -16.48 -12.42
N ILE A 25 24.93 -17.54 -12.29
CA ILE A 25 24.69 -18.84 -12.92
C ILE A 25 23.41 -19.47 -12.35
N ALA A 26 23.26 -19.50 -11.03
CA ALA A 26 22.07 -20.05 -10.38
C ALA A 26 20.79 -19.31 -10.80
N TRP A 27 20.85 -17.98 -10.92
CA TRP A 27 19.73 -17.20 -11.41
C TRP A 27 19.44 -17.47 -12.89
N TYR A 28 20.46 -17.61 -13.74
CA TYR A 28 20.29 -17.96 -15.14
C TYR A 28 19.60 -19.33 -15.32
N LEU A 29 20.03 -20.34 -14.57
CA LEU A 29 19.38 -21.65 -14.56
C LEU A 29 17.94 -21.55 -14.05
N ALA A 30 17.71 -20.84 -12.94
CA ALA A 30 16.37 -20.62 -12.40
C ALA A 30 15.45 -19.90 -13.39
N TYR A 31 15.99 -18.95 -14.16
CA TYR A 31 15.25 -18.25 -15.21
C TYR A 31 14.73 -19.23 -16.26
N TRP A 32 15.61 -20.04 -16.83
CA TRP A 32 15.24 -20.98 -17.88
C TRP A 32 14.37 -22.14 -17.41
N LEU A 33 14.62 -22.67 -16.21
CA LEU A 33 13.92 -23.84 -15.68
C LEU A 33 12.54 -23.52 -15.08
N ALA A 34 12.33 -22.31 -14.56
CA ALA A 34 11.11 -21.98 -13.82
C ALA A 34 10.56 -20.58 -14.11
N LEU A 35 11.37 -19.52 -13.99
CA LEU A 35 10.83 -18.14 -14.02
C LEU A 35 10.27 -17.77 -15.40
N ARG A 36 10.92 -18.21 -16.48
CA ARG A 36 10.49 -17.93 -17.86
C ARG A 36 9.05 -18.35 -18.12
N GLY A 37 8.63 -19.52 -17.62
CA GLY A 37 7.25 -20.01 -17.77
C GLY A 37 6.24 -19.17 -16.99
N ILE A 38 6.62 -18.72 -15.78
CA ILE A 38 5.79 -17.81 -14.97
C ILE A 38 5.61 -16.48 -15.72
N LEU A 39 6.71 -15.88 -16.18
CA LEU A 39 6.69 -14.62 -16.92
C LEU A 39 5.89 -14.71 -18.22
N ASP A 40 5.89 -15.86 -18.90
CA ASP A 40 5.09 -16.07 -20.10
C ASP A 40 3.58 -16.06 -19.78
N LYS A 41 3.19 -16.83 -18.74
CA LYS A 41 1.78 -16.91 -18.31
C LYS A 41 1.25 -15.57 -17.78
N THR A 42 2.10 -14.75 -17.17
CA THR A 42 1.71 -13.41 -16.69
C THR A 42 1.92 -12.30 -17.72
N GLY A 43 2.37 -12.61 -18.94
CA GLY A 43 2.60 -11.62 -20.00
C GLY A 43 3.83 -10.71 -19.79
N LEU A 44 4.69 -11.02 -18.82
CA LEU A 44 5.84 -10.20 -18.42
C LEU A 44 7.16 -10.58 -19.13
N LYS A 45 7.18 -11.68 -19.87
CA LYS A 45 8.41 -12.26 -20.47
C LYS A 45 9.20 -11.31 -21.37
N ARG A 46 8.53 -10.41 -22.09
CA ARG A 46 9.15 -9.44 -23.01
C ARG A 46 9.19 -8.02 -22.46
N VAL A 47 8.78 -7.81 -21.21
CA VAL A 47 8.78 -6.49 -20.59
C VAL A 47 10.21 -6.05 -20.34
N LYS A 48 10.61 -4.95 -20.97
CA LYS A 48 11.94 -4.34 -20.77
C LYS A 48 11.97 -3.37 -19.60
N ARG A 49 10.87 -2.64 -19.40
CA ARG A 49 10.70 -1.60 -18.39
C ARG A 49 9.29 -1.70 -17.83
N ALA A 50 9.16 -1.89 -16.52
CA ALA A 50 7.88 -1.88 -15.83
C ALA A 50 7.85 -0.70 -14.86
N TYR A 51 6.74 0.03 -14.84
CA TYR A 51 6.56 1.19 -13.97
C TYR A 51 5.31 0.99 -13.12
N THR A 52 5.37 1.45 -11.87
CA THR A 52 4.23 1.54 -10.97
C THR A 52 4.13 2.95 -10.39
N GLY A 53 2.91 3.46 -10.27
CA GLY A 53 2.63 4.82 -9.81
C GLY A 53 1.20 4.96 -9.29
N GLY A 54 0.83 6.17 -8.89
CA GLY A 54 -0.47 6.50 -8.30
C GLY A 54 -0.57 6.20 -6.80
N ALA A 55 0.07 5.13 -6.33
CA ALA A 55 0.32 4.86 -4.92
C ALA A 55 1.69 4.18 -4.76
N MET A 56 2.32 4.38 -3.60
CA MET A 56 3.60 3.74 -3.30
C MET A 56 3.39 2.23 -3.15
N LEU A 57 4.20 1.45 -3.88
CA LEU A 57 4.17 0.01 -3.77
C LEU A 57 5.09 -0.43 -2.63
N GLY A 58 4.63 -1.38 -1.81
CA GLY A 58 5.43 -1.91 -0.72
C GLY A 58 6.78 -2.50 -1.20
N PRO A 59 7.88 -2.30 -0.46
CA PRO A 59 9.21 -2.85 -0.77
C PRO A 59 9.22 -4.34 -1.14
N ASP A 60 8.39 -5.13 -0.47
CA ASP A 60 8.31 -6.59 -0.66
C ASP A 60 7.80 -6.95 -2.08
N TYR A 61 6.90 -6.16 -2.67
CA TYR A 61 6.45 -6.39 -4.05
C TYR A 61 7.52 -6.02 -5.06
N VAL A 62 8.20 -4.87 -4.87
CA VAL A 62 9.32 -4.46 -5.74
C VAL A 62 10.36 -5.57 -5.75
N LYS A 63 10.74 -6.06 -4.57
CA LYS A 63 11.67 -7.18 -4.42
C LYS A 63 11.17 -8.46 -5.09
N TYR A 64 9.89 -8.79 -4.99
CA TYR A 64 9.28 -9.95 -5.64
C TYR A 64 9.40 -9.89 -7.17
N PHE A 65 9.04 -8.77 -7.80
CA PHE A 65 9.13 -8.63 -9.25
C PHE A 65 10.59 -8.64 -9.75
N HIS A 66 11.49 -7.99 -9.02
CA HIS A 66 12.92 -8.07 -9.30
C HIS A 66 13.47 -9.50 -9.16
N ALA A 67 12.96 -10.28 -8.19
CA ALA A 67 13.31 -11.70 -8.03
C ALA A 67 12.86 -12.55 -9.22
N LEU A 68 11.77 -12.18 -9.90
CA LEU A 68 11.31 -12.82 -11.14
C LEU A 68 12.10 -12.36 -12.38
N GLY A 69 12.93 -11.32 -12.27
CA GLY A 69 13.65 -10.73 -13.40
C GLY A 69 12.94 -9.57 -14.08
N VAL A 70 11.88 -9.04 -13.46
CA VAL A 70 11.16 -7.86 -13.97
C VAL A 70 11.80 -6.62 -13.35
N ASN A 71 12.31 -5.73 -14.19
CA ASN A 71 12.82 -4.42 -13.76
C ASN A 71 11.65 -3.48 -13.42
N LEU A 72 11.00 -3.73 -12.28
CA LEU A 72 9.91 -2.91 -11.78
C LEU A 72 10.46 -1.67 -11.10
N LYS A 73 9.97 -0.52 -11.54
CA LYS A 73 10.43 0.81 -11.12
C LYS A 73 9.26 1.60 -10.57
N GLN A 74 9.50 2.36 -9.52
CA GLN A 74 8.51 3.31 -9.02
C GLN A 74 8.63 4.63 -9.77
N ILE A 75 7.49 5.28 -9.97
CA ILE A 75 7.38 6.66 -10.44
C ILE A 75 6.58 7.47 -9.43
N TYR A 76 6.95 8.74 -9.29
CA TYR A 76 6.20 9.71 -8.51
C TYR A 76 5.87 10.93 -9.35
N GLY A 77 4.66 11.43 -9.15
CA GLY A 77 4.13 12.62 -9.78
C GLY A 77 2.62 12.70 -9.56
N GLN A 78 2.04 13.77 -10.10
CA GLN A 78 0.63 14.10 -9.94
C GLN A 78 0.13 14.82 -11.20
N THR A 79 -1.18 15.02 -11.29
CA THR A 79 -1.81 15.70 -12.44
C THR A 79 -1.22 17.08 -12.67
N GLU A 80 -0.91 17.79 -11.58
CA GLU A 80 -0.38 19.14 -11.54
C GLU A 80 1.06 19.26 -12.09
N ILE A 81 1.75 18.14 -12.34
CA ILE A 81 3.07 18.07 -12.98
C ILE A 81 3.09 17.14 -14.21
N ALA A 82 1.94 17.01 -14.88
CA ALA A 82 1.77 16.18 -16.07
C ALA A 82 2.16 14.69 -15.89
N GLY A 83 1.99 14.16 -14.67
CA GLY A 83 2.03 12.73 -14.39
C GLY A 83 3.30 12.24 -13.71
N ILE A 84 4.49 12.44 -14.28
CA ILE A 84 5.75 11.89 -13.75
C ILE A 84 6.76 13.02 -13.56
N ALA A 85 7.26 13.17 -12.33
CA ALA A 85 8.34 14.08 -11.98
C ALA A 85 9.61 13.33 -11.54
N VAL A 86 9.45 12.13 -10.99
CA VAL A 86 10.52 11.34 -10.37
C VAL A 86 10.37 9.88 -10.80
N VAL A 87 11.49 9.23 -11.09
CA VAL A 87 11.51 7.82 -11.54
C VAL A 87 12.77 7.10 -11.08
N HIS A 88 12.66 5.81 -10.77
CA HIS A 88 13.88 4.99 -10.60
C HIS A 88 14.66 4.86 -11.93
N PRO A 89 15.98 5.08 -11.94
CA PRO A 89 16.83 4.67 -13.05
C PRO A 89 16.90 3.14 -13.19
N ASP A 90 17.18 2.64 -14.40
CA ASP A 90 17.21 1.18 -14.68
C ASP A 90 18.19 0.41 -13.77
N ASP A 91 19.33 1.01 -13.42
CA ASP A 91 20.37 0.37 -12.60
C ASP A 91 20.36 0.80 -11.12
N ASP A 92 19.45 1.68 -10.70
CA ASP A 92 19.45 2.30 -9.37
C ASP A 92 18.04 2.28 -8.78
N VAL A 93 17.46 1.08 -8.64
CA VAL A 93 16.18 0.87 -7.95
C VAL A 93 16.46 0.65 -6.46
N ARG A 94 15.93 1.54 -5.61
CA ARG A 94 16.00 1.42 -4.16
C ARG A 94 14.61 1.18 -3.59
N LEU A 95 14.51 0.20 -2.69
CA LEU A 95 13.23 -0.32 -2.21
C LEU A 95 12.36 0.72 -1.50
N ASP A 96 12.99 1.64 -0.78
CA ASP A 96 12.30 2.60 0.08
C ASP A 96 12.15 3.99 -0.59
N THR A 97 12.52 4.12 -1.87
CA THR A 97 12.48 5.39 -2.60
C THR A 97 11.58 5.30 -3.83
N VAL A 98 11.25 6.45 -4.43
CA VAL A 98 10.56 6.54 -5.73
C VAL A 98 11.50 6.93 -6.88
N GLY A 99 12.79 7.10 -6.58
CA GLY A 99 13.83 7.37 -7.57
C GLY A 99 14.33 8.80 -7.57
N LYS A 100 14.77 9.26 -8.74
CA LYS A 100 15.44 10.56 -8.94
C LYS A 100 14.59 11.46 -9.83
N PRO A 101 14.69 12.80 -9.71
CA PRO A 101 13.98 13.71 -10.60
C PRO A 101 14.30 13.42 -12.07
N LEU A 102 13.29 13.59 -12.93
CA LEU A 102 13.50 13.65 -14.37
C LEU A 102 14.37 14.87 -14.73
N PRO A 103 15.00 14.88 -15.92
CA PRO A 103 15.66 16.07 -16.43
C PRO A 103 14.74 17.29 -16.32
N GLU A 104 15.32 18.44 -15.96
CA GLU A 104 14.59 19.71 -15.78
C GLU A 104 13.53 19.69 -14.67
N THR A 105 13.55 18.69 -13.79
CA THR A 105 12.77 18.68 -12.54
C THR A 105 13.66 19.00 -11.35
N GLU A 106 13.35 20.09 -10.66
CA GLU A 106 13.97 20.44 -9.39
C GLU A 106 13.08 19.99 -8.23
N ILE A 107 13.72 19.59 -7.12
CA ILE A 107 13.06 19.16 -5.89
C ILE A 107 13.61 19.98 -4.73
N ARG A 108 12.72 20.54 -3.91
CA ARG A 108 13.03 21.18 -2.63
C ARG A 108 12.16 20.56 -1.54
N ILE A 109 12.73 20.31 -0.36
CA ILE A 109 11.96 19.89 0.81
C ILE A 109 11.75 21.13 1.68
N ALA A 110 10.49 21.48 1.95
CA ALA A 110 10.14 22.60 2.82
C ALA A 110 10.43 22.27 4.30
N GLU A 111 10.39 23.28 5.17
CA GLU A 111 10.69 23.12 6.60
C GLU A 111 9.75 22.13 7.32
N ASP A 112 8.50 22.03 6.87
CA ASP A 112 7.50 21.10 7.38
C ASP A 112 7.60 19.68 6.76
N GLY A 113 8.53 19.49 5.83
CA GLY A 113 8.76 18.25 5.08
C GLY A 113 7.96 18.15 3.78
N GLU A 114 7.20 19.17 3.37
CA GLU A 114 6.50 19.16 2.08
C GLU A 114 7.50 19.07 0.91
N ILE A 115 7.19 18.22 -0.06
CA ILE A 115 7.92 18.12 -1.32
C ILE A 115 7.46 19.24 -2.24
N LEU A 116 8.38 20.07 -2.69
CA LEU A 116 8.15 21.12 -3.68
C LEU A 116 8.83 20.73 -4.98
N LEU A 117 8.12 20.89 -6.11
CA LEU A 117 8.62 20.53 -7.43
C LEU A 117 8.62 21.75 -8.35
N ARG A 118 9.66 21.93 -9.15
CA ARG A 118 9.68 22.93 -10.23
C ARG A 118 10.11 22.27 -11.53
N SER A 119 9.34 22.46 -12.59
CA SER A 119 9.57 21.81 -13.89
C SER A 119 8.75 22.51 -14.98
N PRO A 120 9.19 22.48 -16.26
CA PRO A 120 8.34 22.87 -17.39
C PRO A 120 7.02 22.09 -17.48
N ALA A 121 6.93 20.93 -16.81
CA ALA A 121 5.72 20.11 -16.74
C ALA A 121 4.67 20.59 -15.72
N VAL A 122 5.00 21.59 -14.87
CA VAL A 122 4.04 22.15 -13.90
C VAL A 122 2.86 22.79 -14.63
N MET A 123 1.65 22.52 -14.14
CA MET A 123 0.42 23.03 -14.71
C MET A 123 0.39 24.56 -14.81
N LYS A 124 -0.42 25.08 -15.73
CA LYS A 124 -0.71 26.53 -15.81
C LYS A 124 -1.63 27.03 -14.70
N GLY A 125 -2.36 26.11 -14.06
CA GLY A 125 -3.33 26.41 -13.02
C GLY A 125 -4.65 25.67 -13.19
N TYR A 126 -5.52 25.80 -12.20
CA TYR A 126 -6.85 25.22 -12.19
C TYR A 126 -7.85 26.08 -12.98
N TYR A 127 -8.69 25.42 -13.77
CA TYR A 127 -9.70 26.09 -14.59
C TYR A 127 -10.66 26.93 -13.73
N ARG A 128 -10.75 28.24 -14.04
CA ARG A 128 -11.58 29.24 -13.33
C ARG A 128 -11.37 29.30 -11.82
N ASN A 129 -10.21 28.85 -11.32
CA ASN A 129 -9.89 28.91 -9.89
C ASN A 129 -8.49 29.50 -9.65
N PRO A 130 -8.35 30.84 -9.79
CA PRO A 130 -7.07 31.52 -9.63
C PRO A 130 -6.56 31.48 -8.17
N GLU A 131 -7.46 31.39 -7.18
CA GLU A 131 -7.07 31.29 -5.77
C GLU A 131 -6.40 29.95 -5.46
N ALA A 132 -7.02 28.83 -5.85
CA ALA A 132 -6.39 27.51 -5.71
C ALA A 132 -5.09 27.42 -6.52
N THR A 133 -5.06 28.03 -7.70
CA THR A 133 -3.84 28.08 -8.53
C THR A 133 -2.67 28.72 -7.77
N ARG A 134 -2.87 29.91 -7.19
CA ARG A 134 -1.82 30.61 -6.42
C ARG A 134 -1.43 29.90 -5.12
N LYS A 135 -2.33 29.09 -4.56
CA LYS A 135 -2.03 28.25 -3.38
C LYS A 135 -1.20 27.02 -3.74
N THR A 136 -1.35 26.51 -4.96
CA THR A 136 -0.69 25.28 -5.41
C THR A 136 0.60 25.55 -6.17
N VAL A 137 0.69 26.63 -6.94
CA VAL A 137 1.92 27.03 -7.65
C VAL A 137 2.28 28.44 -7.21
N ASP A 138 3.46 28.59 -6.63
CA ASP A 138 3.96 29.89 -6.16
C ASP A 138 4.48 30.76 -7.32
N LEU A 139 4.86 32.00 -7.00
CA LEU A 139 5.37 32.96 -7.99
C LEU A 139 6.75 32.59 -8.55
N GLU A 140 7.50 31.71 -7.88
CA GLU A 140 8.80 31.20 -8.33
C GLU A 140 8.66 29.94 -9.19
N GLY A 141 7.43 29.46 -9.40
CA GLY A 141 7.09 28.28 -10.20
C GLY A 141 7.19 26.96 -9.43
N TRP A 142 7.28 26.99 -8.09
CA TRP A 142 7.22 25.78 -7.28
C TRP A 142 5.79 25.30 -7.12
N LEU A 143 5.58 24.03 -7.45
CA LEU A 143 4.39 23.25 -7.14
C LEU A 143 4.47 22.74 -5.70
N HIS A 144 3.52 23.17 -4.87
CA HIS A 144 3.21 22.62 -3.56
C HIS A 144 2.45 21.31 -3.73
N THR A 145 3.14 20.19 -3.51
CA THR A 145 2.59 18.86 -3.81
C THR A 145 1.57 18.38 -2.79
N GLY A 146 1.61 18.90 -1.55
CA GLY A 146 0.90 18.37 -0.40
C GLY A 146 1.39 16.99 0.09
N ASP A 147 2.46 16.46 -0.51
CA ASP A 147 3.10 15.20 -0.14
C ASP A 147 4.33 15.48 0.73
N VAL A 148 4.55 14.65 1.76
CA VAL A 148 5.67 14.77 2.69
C VAL A 148 6.71 13.72 2.36
N GLY A 149 7.98 14.13 2.34
CA GLY A 149 9.08 13.26 2.01
C GLY A 149 10.44 13.83 2.38
N GLU A 150 11.47 13.09 2.00
CA GLU A 150 12.85 13.50 2.20
C GLU A 150 13.70 13.14 0.98
N LEU A 151 14.74 13.94 0.74
CA LEU A 151 15.74 13.63 -0.26
C LEU A 151 16.93 12.96 0.42
N THR A 152 17.25 11.74 0.00
CA THR A 152 18.44 11.04 0.46
C THR A 152 19.71 11.74 -0.05
N ARG A 153 20.85 11.51 0.61
CA ARG A 153 22.16 12.05 0.21
C ARG A 153 22.55 11.72 -1.24
N ASP A 154 22.04 10.62 -1.80
CA ASP A 154 22.33 10.18 -3.16
C ASP A 154 21.31 10.69 -4.20
N GLY A 155 20.45 11.65 -3.81
CA GLY A 155 19.47 12.30 -4.68
C GLY A 155 18.20 11.48 -4.95
N HIS A 156 17.97 10.39 -4.21
CA HIS A 156 16.68 9.68 -4.28
C HIS A 156 15.63 10.33 -3.39
N LEU A 157 14.40 10.43 -3.88
CA LEU A 157 13.24 10.90 -3.13
C LEU A 157 12.57 9.73 -2.40
N VAL A 158 12.33 9.91 -1.10
CA VAL A 158 11.48 9.04 -0.27
C VAL A 158 10.15 9.76 -0.05
N ILE A 159 9.04 9.06 -0.33
CA ILE A 159 7.70 9.58 -0.05
C ILE A 159 7.20 8.90 1.22
N HIS A 160 6.76 9.68 2.20
CA HIS A 160 6.15 9.13 3.41
C HIS A 160 4.64 8.94 3.23
N ASP A 161 3.90 10.04 3.03
CA ASP A 161 2.47 10.06 2.67
C ASP A 161 2.06 11.49 2.31
N ARG A 162 0.78 11.73 2.02
CA ARG A 162 0.21 13.08 2.02
C ARG A 162 0.26 13.67 3.43
N ALA A 163 0.59 14.96 3.55
CA ALA A 163 0.62 15.66 4.83
C ALA A 163 -0.67 15.46 5.63
N LYS A 164 -1.83 15.47 4.96
CA LYS A 164 -3.17 15.28 5.53
C LYS A 164 -3.51 13.84 5.89
N GLU A 165 -2.73 12.87 5.44
CA GLU A 165 -2.99 11.43 5.60
C GLU A 165 -2.07 10.78 6.65
N ILE A 166 -1.08 11.51 7.17
CA ILE A 166 -0.24 11.08 8.29
C ILE A 166 -1.08 10.94 9.57
N LEU A 167 -1.01 9.77 10.20
CA LEU A 167 -1.57 9.55 11.53
C LEU A 167 -0.60 10.12 12.57
N VAL A 168 -1.13 10.77 13.60
CA VAL A 168 -0.34 11.17 14.77
C VAL A 168 -0.96 10.42 15.95
N LEU A 169 -0.20 9.51 16.56
CA LEU A 169 -0.64 8.80 17.75
C LEU A 169 -0.73 9.76 18.94
N SER A 170 -1.38 9.35 20.02
CA SER A 170 -1.52 10.17 21.23
C SER A 170 -0.17 10.51 21.90
N ASP A 171 0.89 9.75 21.62
CA ASP A 171 2.25 10.01 22.08
C ASP A 171 3.06 10.94 21.14
N GLY A 172 2.42 11.46 20.08
CA GLY A 172 3.06 12.31 19.07
C GLY A 172 3.76 11.55 17.94
N THR A 173 3.79 10.21 17.97
CA THR A 173 4.41 9.42 16.90
C THR A 173 3.69 9.65 15.57
N ARG A 174 4.42 10.12 14.56
CA ARG A 174 3.92 10.29 13.19
C ARG A 174 4.03 8.98 12.43
N VAL A 175 2.92 8.51 11.86
CA VAL A 175 2.81 7.23 11.16
C VAL A 175 2.24 7.46 9.77
N ALA A 176 2.99 7.04 8.75
CA ALA A 176 2.47 6.85 7.41
C ALA A 176 1.72 5.50 7.35
N PRO A 177 0.38 5.48 7.30
CA PRO A 177 -0.41 4.25 7.31
C PRO A 177 -0.09 3.32 6.15
N GLN A 178 0.29 3.86 4.98
CA GLN A 178 0.64 3.07 3.79
C GLN A 178 1.75 2.06 4.07
N ILE A 179 2.69 2.37 4.97
CA ILE A 179 3.76 1.45 5.37
C ILE A 179 3.19 0.17 5.96
N VAL A 180 2.23 0.31 6.89
CA VAL A 180 1.58 -0.81 7.58
C VAL A 180 0.61 -1.53 6.64
N GLN A 181 -0.18 -0.78 5.85
CA GLN A 181 -1.10 -1.32 4.85
C GLN A 181 -0.39 -2.22 3.86
N ASN A 182 0.69 -1.72 3.25
CA ASN A 182 1.47 -2.46 2.26
C ASN A 182 2.09 -3.73 2.86
N LYS A 183 2.46 -3.71 4.14
CA LYS A 183 3.00 -4.89 4.82
C LYS A 183 1.96 -5.99 5.01
N LEU A 184 0.75 -5.61 5.39
CA LEU A 184 -0.38 -6.54 5.56
C LEU A 184 -0.85 -7.08 4.20
N LYS A 185 -1.05 -6.19 3.22
CA LYS A 185 -1.53 -6.55 1.86
C LYS A 185 -0.54 -7.42 1.09
N PHE A 186 0.73 -7.49 1.51
CA PHE A 186 1.68 -8.44 0.93
C PHE A 186 1.26 -9.90 1.17
N SER A 187 0.44 -10.16 2.19
CA SER A 187 -0.25 -11.44 2.32
C SER A 187 -1.24 -11.63 1.16
N PRO A 188 -1.22 -12.76 0.45
CA PRO A 188 -2.16 -13.03 -0.63
C PRO A 188 -3.60 -13.24 -0.11
N TYR A 189 -3.81 -13.32 1.20
CA TYR A 189 -5.11 -13.51 1.83
C TYR A 189 -5.80 -12.19 2.21
N ILE A 190 -5.09 -11.06 2.16
CA ILE A 190 -5.61 -9.74 2.57
C ILE A 190 -5.74 -8.86 1.33
N ALA A 191 -6.96 -8.55 0.93
CA ALA A 191 -7.24 -7.66 -0.19
C ALA A 191 -7.04 -6.19 0.19
N GLU A 192 -7.62 -5.77 1.32
CA GLU A 192 -7.53 -4.38 1.80
C GLU A 192 -7.29 -4.33 3.31
N ALA A 193 -6.62 -3.27 3.74
CA ALA A 193 -6.34 -3.00 5.14
C ALA A 193 -6.50 -1.49 5.40
N ALA A 194 -7.48 -1.11 6.22
CA ALA A 194 -7.61 0.26 6.70
C ALA A 194 -6.93 0.38 8.07
N ILE A 195 -5.93 1.26 8.18
CA ILE A 195 -5.14 1.47 9.40
C ILE A 195 -5.64 2.71 10.11
N ILE A 196 -5.99 2.54 11.39
CA ILE A 196 -6.60 3.57 12.22
C ILE A 196 -5.73 3.79 13.46
N GLY A 197 -5.58 5.04 13.88
CA GLY A 197 -4.79 5.38 15.08
C GLY A 197 -4.58 6.86 15.37
N HIS A 198 -5.18 7.78 14.60
CA HIS A 198 -5.00 9.21 14.85
C HIS A 198 -5.56 9.58 16.23
N GLY A 199 -4.76 10.23 17.07
CA GLY A 199 -5.11 10.57 18.45
C GLY A 199 -5.26 9.35 19.38
N ARG A 200 -4.80 8.16 18.99
CA ARG A 200 -4.95 6.91 19.75
C ARG A 200 -3.61 6.38 20.24
N PRO A 201 -3.57 5.52 21.28
CA PRO A 201 -2.33 5.01 21.85
C PRO A 201 -1.58 4.01 20.96
N TYR A 202 -2.26 3.36 20.02
CA TYR A 202 -1.68 2.36 19.13
C TYR A 202 -2.51 2.23 17.85
N LEU A 203 -1.97 1.49 16.86
CA LEU A 203 -2.66 1.24 15.59
C LEU A 203 -3.61 0.03 15.68
N VAL A 204 -4.75 0.15 15.04
CA VAL A 204 -5.68 -0.96 14.77
C VAL A 204 -5.96 -1.10 13.28
N ALA A 205 -6.41 -2.27 12.84
CA ALA A 205 -6.68 -2.53 11.42
C ALA A 205 -8.08 -3.11 11.16
N LEU A 206 -8.76 -2.60 10.14
CA LEU A 206 -9.94 -3.23 9.55
C LEU A 206 -9.53 -3.92 8.24
N LEU A 207 -9.75 -5.22 8.13
CA LEU A 207 -9.26 -6.05 7.04
C LEU A 207 -10.40 -6.55 6.15
N ASN A 208 -10.14 -6.61 4.84
CA ASN A 208 -10.90 -7.42 3.90
C ASN A 208 -10.06 -8.58 3.40
N ILE A 209 -10.66 -9.77 3.35
CA ILE A 209 -10.02 -10.93 2.73
C ILE A 209 -9.98 -10.80 1.21
N ASP A 210 -8.97 -11.39 0.57
CA ASP A 210 -9.01 -11.66 -0.86
C ASP A 210 -9.92 -12.87 -1.10
N TYR A 211 -11.14 -12.61 -1.57
CA TYR A 211 -12.17 -13.65 -1.68
C TYR A 211 -11.72 -14.82 -2.53
N THR A 212 -11.09 -14.54 -3.67
CA THR A 212 -10.67 -15.57 -4.65
C THR A 212 -9.58 -16.47 -4.09
N THR A 213 -8.64 -15.91 -3.33
CA THR A 213 -7.52 -16.66 -2.76
C THR A 213 -7.96 -17.43 -1.52
N VAL A 214 -8.75 -16.79 -0.64
CA VAL A 214 -9.22 -17.41 0.60
C VAL A 214 -10.28 -18.48 0.30
N SER A 215 -11.15 -18.31 -0.70
CA SER A 215 -12.14 -19.32 -1.10
C SER A 215 -11.45 -20.61 -1.54
N ARG A 216 -10.49 -20.51 -2.47
CA ARG A 216 -9.69 -21.66 -2.92
C ARG A 216 -8.87 -22.29 -1.80
N TRP A 217 -8.39 -21.49 -0.84
CA TRP A 217 -7.69 -22.00 0.34
C TRP A 217 -8.62 -22.80 1.25
N ALA A 218 -9.86 -22.33 1.44
CA ALA A 218 -10.90 -22.99 2.23
C ALA A 218 -11.37 -24.29 1.55
N GLU A 219 -11.63 -24.25 0.23
CA GLU A 219 -12.02 -25.41 -0.57
C GLU A 219 -11.00 -26.55 -0.48
N ARG A 220 -9.70 -26.25 -0.64
CA ARG A 220 -8.63 -27.25 -0.51
C ARG A 220 -8.53 -27.88 0.89
N ARG A 221 -9.15 -27.27 1.89
CA ARG A 221 -9.19 -27.74 3.28
C ARG A 221 -10.55 -28.33 3.67
N GLY A 222 -11.50 -28.40 2.74
CA GLY A 222 -12.84 -28.90 3.00
C GLY A 222 -13.66 -28.00 3.93
N ILE A 223 -13.37 -26.70 3.99
CA ILE A 223 -14.12 -25.75 4.83
C ILE A 223 -15.34 -25.25 4.02
N PRO A 224 -16.58 -25.57 4.42
CA PRO A 224 -17.77 -25.12 3.70
C PRO A 224 -18.08 -23.65 3.98
N PHE A 225 -18.45 -22.89 2.96
CA PHE A 225 -18.90 -21.50 3.08
C PHE A 225 -19.94 -21.15 2.01
N SER A 226 -20.81 -20.18 2.29
CA SER A 226 -21.87 -19.76 1.35
C SER A 226 -21.54 -18.52 0.51
N GLY A 227 -20.51 -17.75 0.90
CA GLY A 227 -20.08 -16.54 0.19
C GLY A 227 -19.08 -15.73 1.00
N TYR A 228 -18.75 -14.53 0.53
CA TYR A 228 -17.77 -13.63 1.19
C TYR A 228 -18.08 -13.39 2.67
N SER A 229 -19.32 -12.97 2.95
CA SER A 229 -19.71 -12.58 4.30
C SER A 229 -19.62 -13.73 5.30
N ASP A 230 -19.88 -14.97 4.88
CA ASP A 230 -19.70 -16.16 5.71
C ASP A 230 -18.22 -16.55 5.82
N LEU A 231 -17.51 -16.62 4.68
CA LEU A 231 -16.12 -17.06 4.62
C LEU A 231 -15.19 -16.18 5.48
N SER A 232 -15.34 -14.85 5.39
CA SER A 232 -14.53 -13.88 6.14
C SER A 232 -14.67 -13.99 7.67
N GLN A 233 -15.71 -14.65 8.16
CA GLN A 233 -16.01 -14.82 9.59
C GLN A 233 -15.74 -16.25 10.09
N LYS A 234 -15.30 -17.18 9.24
CA LYS A 234 -14.92 -18.54 9.67
C LYS A 234 -13.73 -18.49 10.62
N ALA A 235 -13.77 -19.28 11.69
CA ALA A 235 -12.71 -19.33 12.70
C ALA A 235 -11.33 -19.66 12.07
N GLU A 236 -11.30 -20.55 11.08
CA GLU A 236 -10.09 -20.94 10.37
C GLU A 236 -9.51 -19.79 9.53
N VAL A 237 -10.37 -18.94 8.98
CA VAL A 237 -9.98 -17.74 8.22
C VAL A 237 -9.50 -16.64 9.18
N LEU A 238 -10.16 -16.46 10.32
CA LEU A 238 -9.70 -15.53 11.36
C LEU A 238 -8.32 -15.92 11.90
N GLU A 239 -8.07 -17.22 12.12
CA GLU A 239 -6.75 -17.72 12.54
C GLU A 239 -5.70 -17.64 11.41
N LEU A 240 -6.10 -17.79 10.15
CA LEU A 240 -5.24 -17.50 9.01
C LEU A 240 -4.81 -16.03 9.02
N LEU A 241 -5.76 -15.10 9.15
CA LEU A 241 -5.48 -13.67 9.18
C LEU A 241 -4.61 -13.29 10.37
N LYS A 242 -4.87 -13.85 11.56
CA LYS A 242 -4.04 -13.62 12.76
C LYS A 242 -2.58 -13.96 12.51
N ARG A 243 -2.30 -15.11 11.87
CA ARG A 243 -0.92 -15.50 11.52
C ARG A 243 -0.28 -14.56 10.50
N GLU A 244 -1.04 -14.05 9.53
CA GLU A 244 -0.53 -13.10 8.53
C GLU A 244 -0.28 -11.71 9.13
N VAL A 245 -1.15 -11.25 10.03
CA VAL A 245 -0.95 -10.00 10.79
C VAL A 245 0.29 -10.11 11.68
N ALA A 246 0.44 -11.20 12.43
CA ALA A 246 1.62 -11.44 13.26
C ALA A 246 2.92 -11.47 12.42
N ARG A 247 2.87 -12.08 11.22
CA ARG A 247 3.99 -12.09 10.28
C ARG A 247 4.33 -10.67 9.81
N ALA A 248 3.33 -9.84 9.47
CA ALA A 248 3.55 -8.46 9.09
C ALA A 248 4.15 -7.63 10.25
N ASN A 249 3.57 -7.76 11.46
CA ASN A 249 4.03 -7.11 12.69
C ASN A 249 5.47 -7.44 13.04
N SER A 250 5.91 -8.69 12.83
CA SER A 250 7.30 -9.11 13.09
C SER A 250 8.34 -8.33 12.27
N ARG A 251 7.92 -7.72 11.16
CA ARG A 251 8.76 -6.95 10.23
C ARG A 251 8.53 -5.44 10.34
N LEU A 252 7.68 -5.00 11.26
CA LEU A 252 7.41 -3.59 11.53
C LEU A 252 8.11 -3.17 12.83
N PRO A 253 8.59 -1.91 12.90
CA PRO A 253 8.99 -1.31 14.17
C PRO A 253 7.87 -1.41 15.19
N GLU A 254 8.21 -1.58 16.47
CA GLU A 254 7.23 -1.83 17.54
C GLU A 254 6.08 -0.83 17.57
N ARG A 255 6.39 0.47 17.44
CA ARG A 255 5.41 1.56 17.42
C ARG A 255 4.46 1.54 16.22
N LEU A 256 4.82 0.84 15.14
CA LEU A 256 4.02 0.73 13.92
C LEU A 256 3.25 -0.59 13.83
N ARG A 257 3.32 -1.45 14.85
CA ARG A 257 2.60 -2.72 14.85
C ARG A 257 1.12 -2.48 15.08
N VAL A 258 0.31 -3.22 14.33
CA VAL A 258 -1.13 -3.31 14.61
C VAL A 258 -1.28 -4.06 15.92
N ARG A 259 -2.06 -3.50 16.86
CA ARG A 259 -2.33 -4.15 18.15
C ARG A 259 -3.55 -5.05 18.11
N ARG A 260 -4.57 -4.63 17.36
CA ARG A 260 -5.85 -5.33 17.20
C ARG A 260 -6.38 -5.17 15.79
N PHE A 261 -7.12 -6.16 15.33
CA PHE A 261 -7.73 -6.12 14.01
C PHE A 261 -9.09 -6.81 13.97
N VAL A 262 -9.87 -6.50 12.94
CA VAL A 262 -11.17 -7.12 12.63
C VAL A 262 -11.19 -7.52 11.15
N SER A 263 -11.74 -8.70 10.86
CA SER A 263 -12.09 -9.11 9.49
C SER A 263 -13.53 -8.66 9.20
N LEU A 264 -13.72 -7.76 8.24
CA LEU A 264 -15.05 -7.28 7.89
C LEU A 264 -15.79 -8.32 7.04
N PHE A 265 -17.09 -8.52 7.28
CA PHE A 265 -17.95 -9.41 6.48
C PHE A 265 -18.42 -8.80 5.16
N LYS A 266 -17.91 -7.61 4.81
CA LYS A 266 -18.20 -6.87 3.59
C LYS A 266 -16.92 -6.21 3.09
N GLU A 267 -16.71 -6.23 1.79
CA GLU A 267 -15.63 -5.50 1.11
C GLU A 267 -15.85 -3.98 1.15
N PHE A 268 -14.76 -3.22 1.26
CA PHE A 268 -14.80 -1.80 0.98
C PHE A 268 -15.19 -1.58 -0.48
N HIS A 269 -16.14 -0.68 -0.74
CA HIS A 269 -16.68 -0.48 -2.08
C HIS A 269 -16.67 1.00 -2.51
N PRO A 270 -16.41 1.33 -3.79
CA PRO A 270 -16.47 2.71 -4.27
C PRO A 270 -17.85 3.35 -4.13
N ASP A 271 -18.92 2.58 -4.33
CA ASP A 271 -20.30 3.09 -4.27
C ASP A 271 -20.77 3.38 -2.85
N ASP A 272 -20.09 2.82 -1.85
CA ASP A 272 -20.27 3.15 -0.44
C ASP A 272 -19.42 4.35 0.00
N GLY A 273 -18.59 4.87 -0.90
CA GLY A 273 -17.68 5.99 -0.63
C GLY A 273 -16.47 5.61 0.23
N GLU A 274 -16.28 4.33 0.54
CA GLU A 274 -15.18 3.79 1.36
C GLU A 274 -13.86 3.74 0.58
N MET A 275 -13.92 3.75 -0.76
CA MET A 275 -12.77 3.87 -1.64
C MET A 275 -13.07 4.70 -2.89
N THR A 276 -12.02 5.13 -3.60
CA THR A 276 -12.15 5.73 -4.92
C THR A 276 -12.36 4.65 -5.99
N ARG A 277 -12.76 5.05 -7.20
CA ARG A 277 -12.82 4.15 -8.37
C ARG A 277 -11.45 3.57 -8.76
N THR A 278 -10.36 4.24 -8.35
CA THR A 278 -8.98 3.75 -8.46
C THR A 278 -8.55 2.85 -7.29
N ARG A 279 -9.51 2.41 -6.44
CA ARG A 279 -9.31 1.54 -5.26
C ARG A 279 -8.46 2.15 -4.14
N LYS A 280 -8.35 3.48 -4.07
CA LYS A 280 -7.72 4.17 -2.93
C LYS A 280 -8.73 4.29 -1.79
N LEU A 281 -8.40 3.79 -0.60
CA LEU A 281 -9.27 3.89 0.58
C LEU A 281 -9.51 5.35 1.00
N ARG A 282 -10.75 5.67 1.38
CA ARG A 282 -11.16 6.95 1.94
C ARG A 282 -11.31 6.82 3.45
N ARG A 283 -10.17 6.85 4.15
CA ARG A 283 -10.07 6.53 5.57
C ARG A 283 -11.02 7.33 6.47
N LYS A 284 -11.20 8.63 6.25
CA LYS A 284 -12.16 9.45 7.02
C LYS A 284 -13.57 8.86 7.00
N VAL A 285 -14.03 8.43 5.81
CA VAL A 285 -15.36 7.80 5.65
C VAL A 285 -15.41 6.46 6.38
N ILE A 286 -14.32 5.69 6.33
CA ILE A 286 -14.20 4.42 7.06
C ILE A 286 -14.22 4.67 8.59
N GLU A 287 -13.46 5.63 9.09
CA GLU A 287 -13.43 5.99 10.52
C GLU A 287 -14.80 6.44 11.02
N GLU A 288 -15.51 7.27 10.26
CA GLU A 288 -16.87 7.72 10.59
C GLU A 288 -17.87 6.55 10.59
N ARG A 289 -17.83 5.70 9.56
CA ARG A 289 -18.78 4.59 9.40
C ARG A 289 -18.58 3.49 10.44
N TYR A 290 -17.34 3.16 10.75
CA TYR A 290 -16.98 2.10 11.67
C TYR A 290 -16.62 2.63 13.06
N ALA A 291 -16.98 3.87 13.40
CA ALA A 291 -16.62 4.53 14.65
C ALA A 291 -16.93 3.67 15.89
N GLY A 292 -18.15 3.12 15.98
CA GLY A 292 -18.54 2.28 17.11
C GLY A 292 -17.71 1.00 17.25
N LEU A 293 -17.37 0.34 16.13
CA LEU A 293 -16.47 -0.80 16.12
C LEU A 293 -15.05 -0.40 16.55
N ILE A 294 -14.55 0.73 16.03
CA ILE A 294 -13.22 1.26 16.36
C ILE A 294 -13.14 1.56 17.86
N GLU A 295 -14.15 2.19 18.46
CA GLU A 295 -14.21 2.42 19.91
C GLU A 295 -14.18 1.10 20.70
N ALA A 296 -14.96 0.09 20.27
CA ALA A 296 -14.97 -1.22 20.90
C ALA A 296 -13.58 -1.88 20.88
N MET A 297 -12.85 -1.75 19.76
CA MET A 297 -11.47 -2.25 19.66
C MET A 297 -10.54 -1.61 20.70
N TYR A 298 -10.64 -0.29 20.91
CA TYR A 298 -9.82 0.42 21.89
C TYR A 298 -10.28 0.21 23.34
N ARG A 299 -11.57 -0.04 23.57
CA ARG A 299 -12.14 -0.30 24.90
C ARG A 299 -11.67 -1.63 25.50
N GLY A 300 -11.30 -2.60 24.67
CA GLY A 300 -10.89 -3.91 25.16
C GLY A 300 -11.76 -5.06 24.66
N ASP A 301 -12.87 -4.77 23.98
CA ASP A 301 -13.90 -5.73 23.60
C ASP A 301 -13.36 -6.85 22.69
N ARG A 302 -13.99 -8.02 22.75
CA ARG A 302 -13.64 -9.21 21.94
C ARG A 302 -14.56 -9.43 20.76
N GLU A 303 -15.76 -8.88 20.80
CA GLU A 303 -16.75 -8.99 19.74
C GLU A 303 -17.57 -7.71 19.67
N TYR A 304 -18.13 -7.42 18.51
CA TYR A 304 -18.98 -6.25 18.30
C TYR A 304 -20.09 -6.56 17.30
N GLU A 305 -21.31 -6.10 17.58
CA GLU A 305 -22.43 -6.22 16.65
C GLU A 305 -22.32 -5.10 15.59
N LEU A 306 -21.84 -5.46 14.40
CA LEU A 306 -21.65 -4.51 13.32
C LEU A 306 -22.85 -4.57 12.37
N THR A 307 -23.54 -3.43 12.24
CA THR A 307 -24.56 -3.20 11.22
C THR A 307 -23.94 -2.39 10.08
N VAL A 308 -23.95 -2.95 8.87
CA VAL A 308 -23.48 -2.26 7.67
C VAL A 308 -24.63 -2.10 6.68
N GLU A 309 -24.84 -0.86 6.21
CA GLU A 309 -25.68 -0.61 5.05
C GLU A 309 -24.89 -0.90 3.77
N MET A 310 -25.49 -1.72 2.91
CA MET A 310 -25.00 -2.03 1.58
C MET A 310 -25.98 -1.51 0.55
N ARG A 311 -25.45 -0.84 -0.47
CA ARG A 311 -26.21 -0.47 -1.66
C ARG A 311 -26.12 -1.61 -2.67
N LEU A 312 -27.26 -2.20 -3.01
CA LEU A 312 -27.36 -3.17 -4.10
C LEU A 312 -27.25 -2.47 -5.46
N GLU A 313 -26.90 -3.23 -6.50
CA GLU A 313 -26.74 -2.71 -7.87
C GLU A 313 -28.02 -2.05 -8.42
N ASP A 314 -29.18 -2.50 -7.96
CA ASP A 314 -30.49 -1.92 -8.30
C ASP A 314 -30.85 -0.65 -7.51
N GLY A 315 -29.92 -0.18 -6.66
CA GLY A 315 -30.08 1.03 -5.86
C GLY A 315 -30.77 0.84 -4.51
N ARG A 316 -31.28 -0.36 -4.19
CA ARG A 316 -31.86 -0.66 -2.87
C ARG A 316 -30.79 -0.65 -1.79
N ARG A 317 -31.16 -0.21 -0.58
CA ARG A 317 -30.30 -0.29 0.61
C ARG A 317 -30.74 -1.47 1.46
N VAL A 318 -29.79 -2.31 1.83
CA VAL A 318 -30.01 -3.43 2.76
C VAL A 318 -29.06 -3.26 3.92
N SER A 319 -29.58 -3.34 5.14
CA SER A 319 -28.75 -3.42 6.34
C SER A 319 -28.47 -4.88 6.66
N ILE A 320 -27.21 -5.20 6.91
CA ILE A 320 -26.78 -6.51 7.39
C ILE A 320 -26.14 -6.31 8.74
N THR A 321 -26.68 -6.96 9.76
CA THR A 321 -26.14 -6.98 11.11
C THR A 321 -25.47 -8.32 11.38
N ARG A 322 -24.21 -8.30 11.82
CA ARG A 322 -23.48 -9.50 12.21
C ARG A 322 -22.54 -9.21 13.37
N MET A 323 -22.36 -10.21 14.23
CA MET A 323 -21.27 -10.23 15.19
C MET A 323 -19.95 -10.41 14.46
N VAL A 324 -18.99 -9.52 14.75
CA VAL A 324 -17.61 -9.63 14.28
C VAL A 324 -16.67 -9.81 15.47
N ALA A 325 -15.68 -10.69 15.31
CA ALA A 325 -14.64 -10.89 16.32
C ALA A 325 -13.55 -9.81 16.21
N ILE A 326 -13.15 -9.27 17.37
CA ILE A 326 -12.01 -8.38 17.54
C ILE A 326 -10.84 -9.23 18.03
N LEU A 327 -9.77 -9.26 17.24
CA LEU A 327 -8.63 -10.14 17.46
C LEU A 327 -7.41 -9.33 17.87
N ASP A 328 -6.65 -9.83 18.86
CA ASP A 328 -5.32 -9.32 19.16
C ASP A 328 -4.31 -9.82 18.10
N ALA A 329 -3.43 -8.92 17.69
CA ALA A 329 -2.55 -9.00 16.51
C ALA A 329 -1.15 -9.57 16.77
#